data_AF-A0A1C7MJN3-F1
#
_entry.id   AF-A0A1C7MJN3-F1
#
_cell.length_a   1.000
_cell.length_b   1.000
_cell.length_c   1.000
_cell.angle_alpha   90.00
_cell.angle_beta   90.00
_cell.angle_gamma   90.00
#
_symmetry.space_group_name_H-M   'P 1'
#
loop_
_entity.id
_entity.type
_entity.pdbx_description
1 polymer ?
#
loop_
_entity_poly.entity_id
_entity_poly.type
_entity_poly.pdbx_seq_one_letter_code
_entity_poly.pdbx_strand_id
1 'polypeptide(L)'
;MQQYPWFLAHDNLNFRFRVFEQRVDHHSHFDSGTAGTVFIIKNPSAVPPTSAAFQAHRAVGCKSPLSSMDIVKLDMAAAPRLASHAVNIILQFLLDAPNFSFDTYSQKDSSWLKPPPRPGQLKTERTQRRSTDIPKAARSAYNALRDVDLTHCYEDVPNAGSPIFREWRQKIILSLNYGNAIRRHHALTVIQVKQIVTSKESPDVIDRIVDYIVRFLRLFTTDEQKKRRQEFSMKVSALVRSALGDRVADMIEIHSLATSPAKQGRGYGSALVNTVTARVFDFRFGFSAG
;
A
#
# COMPACT_ATOMS: atom_id res chain seq x y z
N MET A 1 6.66 -1.67 30.68
CA MET A 1 6.72 -1.39 29.23
C MET A 1 7.68 -0.25 29.01
N GLN A 2 8.63 -0.40 28.08
CA GLN A 2 9.61 0.64 27.78
C GLN A 2 8.97 1.67 26.84
N GLN A 3 9.00 2.96 27.21
CA GLN A 3 8.45 4.04 26.38
C GLN A 3 9.52 4.50 25.38
N TYR A 4 9.14 4.59 24.10
CA TYR A 4 10.01 5.10 23.04
C TYR A 4 9.56 6.51 22.64
N PRO A 5 10.48 7.48 22.57
CA PRO A 5 10.18 8.83 22.08
C PRO A 5 9.71 8.77 20.62
N TRP A 6 8.72 9.59 20.26
CA TRP A 6 8.19 9.66 18.89
C TRP A 6 7.81 11.09 18.52
N PHE A 7 7.70 11.37 17.22
CA PHE A 7 7.14 12.61 16.69
C PHE A 7 6.34 12.35 15.41
N LEU A 8 5.42 13.27 15.08
CA LEU A 8 4.55 13.19 13.91
C LEU A 8 4.84 14.37 12.98
N ALA A 9 5.06 14.10 11.70
CA ALA A 9 4.96 15.10 10.64
C ALA A 9 3.64 14.87 9.90
N HIS A 10 2.80 15.88 9.76
CA HIS A 10 1.56 15.76 8.99
C HIS A 10 1.41 16.94 8.05
N ASP A 11 0.58 16.76 7.02
CA ASP A 11 0.20 17.77 6.06
C ASP A 11 -1.32 17.71 5.83
N ASN A 12 -1.92 18.87 5.59
CA ASN A 12 -3.35 18.99 5.31
C ASN A 12 -3.58 18.80 3.81
N LEU A 13 -4.38 17.81 3.46
CA LEU A 13 -4.78 17.54 2.09
C LEU A 13 -6.16 18.14 1.86
N ASN A 14 -6.27 19.12 0.98
CA ASN A 14 -7.54 19.75 0.64
C ASN A 14 -7.87 19.44 -0.82
N PHE A 15 -8.86 18.58 -1.05
CA PHE A 15 -9.34 18.19 -2.37
C PHE A 15 -10.68 18.87 -2.65
N ARG A 16 -10.72 19.70 -3.67
CA ARG A 16 -11.97 20.31 -4.13
C ARG A 16 -12.51 19.55 -5.33
N PHE A 17 -13.57 18.79 -5.13
CA PHE A 17 -14.30 18.14 -6.21
C PHE A 17 -15.32 19.11 -6.79
N ARG A 18 -15.09 19.57 -8.03
CA ARG A 18 -16.04 20.38 -8.78
C ARG A 18 -16.70 19.50 -9.84
N VAL A 19 -18.02 19.41 -9.79
CA VAL A 19 -18.81 18.78 -10.85
C VAL A 19 -19.29 19.85 -11.81
N PHE A 20 -19.12 19.60 -13.11
CA PHE A 20 -19.50 20.52 -14.19
C PHE A 20 -20.76 20.08 -14.93
N GLU A 21 -21.35 18.93 -14.59
CA GLU A 21 -22.58 18.41 -15.18
C GLU A 21 -23.77 18.67 -14.25
N GLN A 22 -24.86 19.21 -14.79
CA GLN A 22 -26.04 19.61 -14.03
C GLN A 22 -27.00 18.42 -13.86
N ARG A 23 -26.63 17.44 -13.03
CA ARG A 23 -27.54 16.38 -12.58
C ARG A 23 -27.94 16.61 -11.13
N VAL A 24 -29.18 16.26 -10.80
CA VAL A 24 -29.79 16.50 -9.48
C VAL A 24 -29.05 15.76 -8.36
N ASP A 25 -28.35 14.68 -8.70
CA ASP A 25 -27.58 13.80 -7.81
C ASP A 25 -26.07 14.09 -7.78
N HIS A 26 -25.57 15.03 -8.59
CA HIS A 26 -24.14 15.35 -8.66
C HIS A 26 -23.84 16.72 -8.04
N HIS A 27 -23.38 16.71 -6.79
CA HIS A 27 -22.98 17.92 -6.07
C HIS A 27 -21.45 18.08 -6.03
N SER A 28 -20.99 19.31 -6.30
CA SER A 28 -19.62 19.70 -5.93
C SER A 28 -19.46 19.57 -4.42
N HIS A 29 -18.34 19.01 -3.98
CA HIS A 29 -18.03 18.84 -2.57
C HIS A 29 -16.55 19.10 -2.31
N PHE A 30 -16.23 19.37 -1.04
CA PHE A 30 -14.88 19.66 -0.60
C PHE A 30 -14.48 18.61 0.42
N ASP A 31 -13.49 17.81 0.06
CA ASP A 31 -12.93 16.79 0.92
C ASP A 31 -11.64 17.32 1.54
N SER A 32 -11.64 17.46 2.85
CA SER A 32 -10.43 17.71 3.63
C SER A 32 -9.96 16.43 4.27
N GLY A 33 -8.68 16.12 4.12
CA GLY A 33 -7.99 15.02 4.79
C GLY A 33 -6.66 15.48 5.40
N THR A 34 -6.02 14.60 6.14
CA THR A 34 -4.69 14.82 6.69
C THR A 34 -3.83 13.62 6.37
N ALA A 35 -2.67 13.84 5.74
CA ALA A 35 -1.65 12.83 5.58
C ALA A 35 -0.63 12.98 6.72
N GLY A 36 -0.30 11.87 7.39
CA GLY A 36 0.58 11.85 8.56
C GLY A 36 1.70 10.84 8.43
N THR A 37 2.85 11.17 8.99
CA THR A 37 4.07 10.37 9.01
C THR A 37 4.61 10.36 10.45
N VAL A 38 4.54 9.22 11.13
CA VAL A 38 5.04 9.04 12.51
C VAL A 38 6.47 8.49 12.50
N PHE A 39 7.37 9.12 13.25
CA PHE A 39 8.76 8.73 13.45
C PHE A 39 8.96 8.24 14.89
N ILE A 40 9.45 7.02 15.08
CA ILE A 40 9.74 6.42 16.40
C ILE A 40 11.26 6.36 16.60
N ILE A 41 11.75 6.87 17.73
CA ILE A 41 13.17 6.91 18.06
C ILE A 41 13.53 5.72 18.93
N LYS A 42 14.42 4.88 18.40
CA LYS A 42 14.80 3.58 18.99
C LYS A 42 15.59 3.68 20.28
N ASN A 43 16.30 4.78 20.47
CA ASN A 43 17.00 5.05 21.72
C ASN A 43 16.01 5.70 22.70
N PRO A 44 15.65 5.03 23.82
CA PRO A 44 14.68 5.57 24.78
C PRO A 44 15.16 6.86 25.46
N SER A 45 16.48 7.10 25.49
CA SER A 45 17.08 8.31 26.05
C SER A 45 17.21 9.44 25.04
N ALA A 46 16.84 9.24 23.77
CA ALA A 46 16.94 10.27 22.75
C ALA A 46 15.80 11.29 22.87
N VAL A 47 16.14 12.57 22.69
CA VAL A 47 15.17 13.66 22.68
C VAL A 47 14.55 13.74 21.28
N PRO A 48 13.21 13.72 21.14
CA PRO A 48 12.57 13.96 19.85
C PRO A 48 12.98 15.30 19.28
N PRO A 49 13.29 15.38 17.97
CA PRO A 49 13.56 16.67 17.34
C PRO A 49 12.32 17.54 17.48
N THR A 50 12.50 18.78 17.93
CA THR A 50 11.45 19.78 17.89
C THR A 50 11.05 20.04 16.44
N SER A 51 9.84 20.57 16.21
CA SER A 51 9.41 20.95 14.85
C SER A 51 10.43 21.88 14.18
N ALA A 52 11.02 22.82 14.92
CA ALA A 52 12.08 23.71 14.45
C ALA A 52 13.36 22.96 14.08
N ALA A 53 13.81 22.01 14.91
CA ALA A 53 14.98 21.17 14.60
C ALA A 53 14.74 20.31 13.35
N PHE A 54 13.52 19.78 13.19
CA PHE A 54 13.13 19.00 12.01
C PHE A 54 13.10 19.86 10.73
N GLN A 55 12.60 21.09 10.82
CA GLN A 55 12.63 22.05 9.71
C GLN A 55 14.08 22.44 9.34
N ALA A 56 14.93 22.72 10.33
CA ALA A 56 16.34 23.01 10.11
C ALA A 56 17.07 21.83 9.45
N HIS A 57 16.83 20.61 9.93
CA HIS A 57 17.44 19.41 9.35
C HIS A 57 16.93 19.13 7.93
N ARG A 58 15.64 19.40 7.64
CA ARG A 58 15.13 19.35 6.26
C ARG A 58 15.82 20.39 5.37
N ALA A 59 16.00 21.61 5.86
CA ALA A 59 16.71 22.65 5.12
C ALA A 59 18.16 22.27 4.81
N VAL A 60 18.84 21.56 5.72
CA VAL A 60 20.18 20.98 5.48
C VAL A 60 20.12 19.84 4.46
N GLY A 61 19.19 18.88 4.62
CA GLY A 61 19.02 17.76 3.69
C GLY A 61 18.66 18.20 2.27
N CYS A 62 17.92 19.31 2.13
CA CYS A 62 17.61 19.91 0.83
C CYS A 62 18.87 20.46 0.11
N LYS A 63 19.95 20.76 0.83
CA LYS A 63 21.22 21.21 0.23
C LYS A 63 22.08 20.05 -0.29
N SER A 64 21.86 18.85 0.22
CA SER A 64 22.60 17.63 -0.15
C SER A 64 21.64 16.47 -0.40
N PRO A 65 20.85 16.52 -1.49
CA PRO A 65 19.93 15.45 -1.83
C PRO A 65 20.69 14.14 -2.10
N LEU A 66 20.10 13.00 -1.70
CA LEU A 66 20.60 11.69 -2.12
C LEU A 66 20.58 11.63 -3.65
N SER A 67 21.70 11.22 -4.24
CA SER A 67 21.70 10.95 -5.67
C SER A 67 20.93 9.67 -5.96
N SER A 68 20.46 9.50 -7.20
CA SER A 68 19.86 8.24 -7.65
C SER A 68 20.80 7.05 -7.41
N MET A 69 22.12 7.27 -7.51
CA MET A 69 23.13 6.23 -7.25
C MET A 69 23.24 5.87 -5.77
N ASP A 70 23.08 6.82 -4.86
CA ASP A 70 23.08 6.54 -3.41
C ASP A 70 21.87 5.68 -3.04
N ILE A 71 20.72 5.95 -3.66
CA ILE A 71 19.50 5.16 -3.47
C ILE A 71 19.71 3.72 -3.98
N VAL A 72 20.26 3.55 -5.18
CA VAL A 72 20.55 2.21 -5.72
C VAL A 72 21.53 1.44 -4.84
N LYS A 73 22.59 2.10 -4.32
CA LYS A 73 23.54 1.47 -3.41
C LYS A 73 22.88 1.01 -2.11
N LEU A 74 22.04 1.84 -1.52
CA LEU A 74 21.29 1.50 -0.30
C LEU A 74 20.32 0.34 -0.54
N ASP A 75 19.65 0.32 -1.69
CA ASP A 75 18.74 -0.76 -2.07
C ASP A 75 19.47 -2.08 -2.30
N MET A 76 20.57 -2.06 -3.07
CA MET A 76 21.43 -3.23 -3.29
C MET A 76 21.99 -3.78 -1.98
N ALA A 77 22.37 -2.90 -1.03
CA ALA A 77 22.85 -3.32 0.29
C ALA A 77 21.74 -3.99 1.13
N ALA A 78 20.48 -3.58 0.95
CA ALA A 78 19.34 -4.15 1.68
C ALA A 78 18.81 -5.44 1.03
N ALA A 79 19.00 -5.62 -0.27
CA ALA A 79 18.36 -6.68 -1.07
C ALA A 79 18.53 -8.11 -0.52
N PRO A 80 19.72 -8.58 -0.09
CA PRO A 80 19.87 -9.96 0.42
C PRO A 80 18.98 -10.23 1.63
N ARG A 81 18.86 -9.25 2.54
CA ARG A 81 18.03 -9.36 3.74
C ARG A 81 16.54 -9.37 3.40
N LEU A 82 16.12 -8.52 2.45
CA LEU A 82 14.74 -8.47 2.00
C LEU A 82 14.31 -9.80 1.34
N ALA A 83 15.19 -10.39 0.53
CA ALA A 83 14.97 -11.69 -0.09
C ALA A 83 14.79 -12.80 0.96
N SER A 84 15.66 -12.87 1.98
CA SER A 84 15.51 -13.87 3.05
C SER A 84 14.18 -13.73 3.81
N HIS A 85 13.71 -12.50 4.03
CA HIS A 85 12.41 -12.23 4.63
C HIS A 85 11.24 -12.70 3.75
N ALA A 86 11.29 -12.41 2.45
CA ALA A 86 10.26 -12.84 1.50
C ALA A 86 10.14 -14.37 1.43
N VAL A 87 11.28 -15.08 1.41
CA VAL A 87 11.31 -16.55 1.44
C VAL A 87 10.61 -17.10 2.68
N ASN A 88 10.94 -16.58 3.86
CA ASN A 88 10.33 -17.04 5.11
C ASN A 88 8.82 -16.78 5.17
N ILE A 89 8.36 -15.65 4.64
CA ILE A 89 6.94 -15.30 4.51
C ILE A 89 6.19 -16.33 3.66
N ILE A 90 6.75 -16.70 2.50
CA ILE A 90 6.10 -17.63 1.56
C ILE A 90 6.04 -19.01 2.20
N LEU A 91 7.15 -19.42 2.82
CA LEU A 91 7.20 -20.67 3.56
C LEU A 91 6.14 -20.69 4.66
N GLN A 92 6.03 -19.62 5.48
CA GLN A 92 5.00 -19.55 6.51
C GLN A 92 3.58 -19.68 5.95
N PHE A 93 3.29 -19.02 4.82
CA PHE A 93 1.97 -19.14 4.17
C PHE A 93 1.66 -20.58 3.71
N LEU A 94 2.66 -21.29 3.18
CA LEU A 94 2.52 -22.69 2.78
C LEU A 94 2.39 -23.62 3.99
N LEU A 95 3.17 -23.37 5.04
CA LEU A 95 3.12 -24.11 6.29
C LEU A 95 1.79 -23.94 7.03
N ASP A 96 1.18 -22.76 6.95
CA ASP A 96 -0.11 -22.44 7.59
C ASP A 96 -1.33 -22.92 6.76
N ALA A 97 -1.12 -23.52 5.58
CA ALA A 97 -2.21 -23.98 4.73
C ALA A 97 -2.92 -25.20 5.35
N PRO A 98 -4.27 -25.25 5.34
CA PRO A 98 -5.03 -26.29 6.05
C PRO A 98 -4.78 -27.72 5.53
N ASN A 99 -4.35 -27.86 4.28
CA ASN A 99 -4.05 -29.16 3.66
C ASN A 99 -2.58 -29.56 3.82
N PHE A 100 -1.76 -28.71 4.43
CA PHE A 100 -0.35 -28.97 4.65
C PHE A 100 -0.12 -29.46 6.08
N SER A 101 0.43 -30.67 6.24
CA SER A 101 0.79 -31.21 7.55
C SER A 101 2.29 -31.03 7.78
N PHE A 102 2.63 -30.10 8.67
CA PHE A 102 4.04 -29.83 9.00
C PHE A 102 4.73 -31.02 9.65
N ASP A 103 4.00 -31.81 10.44
CA ASP A 103 4.55 -32.95 11.17
C ASP A 103 5.05 -34.07 10.24
N THR A 104 4.40 -34.22 9.08
CA THR A 104 4.73 -35.22 8.06
C THR A 104 5.65 -34.69 6.97
N TYR A 105 6.07 -33.42 7.05
CA TYR A 105 6.98 -32.83 6.06
C TYR A 105 8.43 -33.27 6.33
N SER A 106 9.03 -33.98 5.37
CA SER A 106 10.37 -34.57 5.50
C SER A 106 11.50 -33.57 5.69
N GLN A 107 11.29 -32.29 5.34
CA GLN A 107 12.27 -31.21 5.49
C GLN A 107 11.92 -30.20 6.57
N LYS A 108 11.12 -30.57 7.59
CA LYS A 108 10.70 -29.67 8.67
C LYS A 108 11.86 -29.06 9.48
N ASP A 109 13.02 -29.70 9.49
CA ASP A 109 14.24 -29.22 10.17
C ASP A 109 15.19 -28.44 9.24
N SER A 110 14.78 -28.16 8.00
CA SER A 110 15.58 -27.44 7.03
C SER A 110 15.96 -26.04 7.54
N SER A 111 17.22 -25.64 7.32
CA SER A 111 17.71 -24.30 7.67
C SER A 111 16.92 -23.18 6.98
N TRP A 112 16.24 -23.47 5.87
CA TRP A 112 15.40 -22.54 5.12
C TRP A 112 14.11 -22.16 5.83
N LEU A 113 13.64 -23.02 6.75
CA LEU A 113 12.45 -22.77 7.56
C LEU A 113 12.78 -21.93 8.80
N LYS A 114 14.07 -21.75 9.14
CA LYS A 114 14.47 -20.86 10.22
C LYS A 114 14.15 -19.41 9.82
N PRO A 115 13.47 -18.64 10.67
CA PRO A 115 13.18 -17.26 10.36
C PRO A 115 14.49 -16.48 10.18
N PRO A 116 14.59 -15.62 9.15
CA PRO A 116 15.78 -14.80 8.95
C PRO A 116 15.99 -13.91 10.17
N PRO A 117 17.25 -13.53 10.44
CA PRO A 117 17.56 -12.62 11.53
C PRO A 117 16.79 -11.33 11.28
N ARG A 118 15.74 -11.10 12.08
CA ARG A 118 15.00 -9.85 12.04
C ARG A 118 16.03 -8.80 12.46
N PRO A 119 16.20 -7.69 11.72
CA PRO A 119 17.26 -6.71 12.02
C PRO A 119 16.97 -5.89 13.28
N GLY A 120 16.79 -6.58 14.40
CA GLY A 120 16.67 -6.20 15.79
C GLY A 120 15.38 -6.59 16.56
N GLN A 121 14.19 -6.83 16.02
CA GLN A 121 12.80 -6.97 16.53
C GLN A 121 12.34 -6.41 17.90
N LEU A 122 11.55 -5.30 17.93
CA LEU A 122 10.90 -4.73 19.16
C LEU A 122 10.01 -5.77 19.78
N LYS A 123 10.33 -6.22 21.01
CA LYS A 123 9.43 -6.98 21.88
C LYS A 123 8.06 -6.30 21.92
N THR A 124 7.17 -6.76 21.06
CA THR A 124 5.80 -6.27 20.95
C THR A 124 4.90 -7.48 20.70
N GLU A 125 4.03 -7.75 21.67
CA GLU A 125 2.94 -8.70 21.54
C GLU A 125 1.89 -8.11 20.57
N ARG A 126 1.55 -8.80 19.46
CA ARG A 126 0.40 -8.44 18.61
C ARG A 126 -0.12 -9.58 17.74
N THR A 127 -1.45 -9.63 17.62
CA THR A 127 -2.29 -10.62 16.92
C THR A 127 -2.27 -10.42 15.39
N GLN A 128 -1.90 -11.45 14.64
CA GLN A 128 -1.85 -11.50 13.16
C GLN A 128 -3.21 -11.99 12.59
N ARG A 129 -3.70 -11.39 11.49
CA ARG A 129 -4.96 -11.84 10.84
C ARG A 129 -4.75 -13.05 9.93
N ARG A 130 -5.77 -13.91 9.86
CA ARG A 130 -5.81 -15.17 9.08
C ARG A 130 -6.26 -14.94 7.64
N SER A 131 -5.81 -15.79 6.72
CA SER A 131 -6.14 -15.80 5.28
C SER A 131 -7.65 -15.78 4.97
N THR A 132 -8.48 -16.24 5.91
CA THR A 132 -9.95 -16.26 5.82
C THR A 132 -10.61 -14.88 5.68
N ASP A 133 -9.91 -13.79 5.99
CA ASP A 133 -10.49 -12.43 5.99
C ASP A 133 -10.44 -11.71 4.63
N ILE A 134 -9.75 -12.27 3.62
CA ILE A 134 -9.49 -11.60 2.33
C ILE A 134 -10.81 -11.27 1.58
N PRO A 135 -11.79 -12.18 1.43
CA PRO A 135 -13.03 -11.87 0.71
C PRO A 135 -13.84 -10.75 1.39
N LYS A 136 -13.79 -10.70 2.73
CA LYS A 136 -14.47 -9.67 3.52
C LYS A 136 -13.79 -8.31 3.34
N ALA A 137 -12.45 -8.28 3.35
CA ALA A 137 -11.66 -7.09 3.06
C ALA A 137 -11.92 -6.55 1.65
N ALA A 138 -11.90 -7.42 0.63
CA ALA A 138 -12.17 -7.03 -0.76
C ALA A 138 -13.59 -6.48 -0.94
N ARG A 139 -14.60 -7.11 -0.30
CA ARG A 139 -15.98 -6.63 -0.31
C ARG A 139 -16.14 -5.28 0.39
N SER A 140 -15.50 -5.10 1.56
CA SER A 140 -15.52 -3.82 2.27
C SER A 140 -14.80 -2.71 1.50
N ALA A 141 -13.66 -3.00 0.87
CA ALA A 141 -12.96 -2.06 0.01
C ALA A 141 -13.81 -1.67 -1.21
N TYR A 142 -14.40 -2.65 -1.89
CA TYR A 142 -15.30 -2.40 -3.01
C TYR A 142 -16.47 -1.51 -2.61
N ASN A 143 -17.15 -1.81 -1.50
CA ASN A 143 -18.28 -1.00 -1.03
C ASN A 143 -17.86 0.41 -0.60
N ALA A 144 -16.67 0.56 0.01
CA ALA A 144 -16.17 1.87 0.43
C ALA A 144 -15.74 2.74 -0.77
N LEU A 145 -15.26 2.11 -1.85
CA LEU A 145 -14.82 2.81 -3.05
C LEU A 145 -15.98 3.07 -4.01
N ARG A 146 -16.95 2.15 -4.16
CA ARG A 146 -18.02 2.25 -5.16
C ARG A 146 -18.68 3.63 -5.26
N ASP A 147 -18.93 4.27 -4.12
CA ASP A 147 -19.66 5.55 -4.07
C ASP A 147 -18.72 6.79 -4.09
N VAL A 148 -17.41 6.60 -3.91
CA VAL A 148 -16.37 7.68 -3.89
C VAL A 148 -15.57 7.70 -5.20
N ASP A 149 -15.68 6.64 -5.98
CA ASP A 149 -14.66 6.29 -6.96
C ASP A 149 -15.04 6.78 -8.38
N LEU A 150 -14.02 7.27 -9.07
CA LEU A 150 -13.98 7.56 -10.50
C LEU A 150 -14.40 6.36 -11.36
N THR A 151 -14.54 5.19 -10.75
CA THR A 151 -15.13 3.98 -11.34
C THR A 151 -16.45 4.26 -12.05
N HIS A 152 -17.35 5.10 -11.53
CA HIS A 152 -18.55 5.51 -12.27
C HIS A 152 -18.21 6.27 -13.56
N CYS A 153 -17.27 7.21 -13.51
CA CYS A 153 -16.81 7.95 -14.70
C CYS A 153 -16.20 7.03 -15.77
N TYR A 154 -15.52 5.95 -15.37
CA TYR A 154 -14.97 4.98 -16.31
C TYR A 154 -16.03 4.00 -16.80
N GLU A 155 -16.90 3.51 -15.93
CA GLU A 155 -17.75 2.36 -16.20
C GLU A 155 -19.13 2.71 -16.78
N ASP A 156 -19.59 3.95 -16.62
CA ASP A 156 -20.83 4.44 -17.24
C ASP A 156 -20.60 4.81 -18.70
N VAL A 157 -20.52 3.74 -19.51
CA VAL A 157 -20.55 3.79 -20.96
C VAL A 157 -21.80 3.04 -21.44
N PRO A 158 -22.46 3.48 -22.54
CA PRO A 158 -23.71 2.87 -23.01
C PRO A 158 -23.61 1.35 -23.25
N ASN A 159 -22.40 0.85 -23.55
CA ASN A 159 -22.13 -0.53 -23.90
C ASN A 159 -21.38 -1.31 -22.81
N ALA A 160 -21.48 -0.89 -21.53
CA ALA A 160 -20.67 -1.44 -20.44
C ALA A 160 -20.96 -2.91 -20.07
N GLY A 161 -21.95 -3.54 -20.71
CA GLY A 161 -22.43 -4.87 -20.38
C GLY A 161 -23.29 -4.90 -19.12
N SER A 162 -23.67 -6.12 -18.70
CA SER A 162 -24.51 -6.33 -17.52
C SER A 162 -23.88 -5.71 -16.26
N PRO A 163 -24.62 -4.89 -15.48
CA PRO A 163 -24.15 -4.35 -14.20
C PRO A 163 -23.65 -5.44 -13.23
N ILE A 164 -24.33 -6.58 -13.22
CA ILE A 164 -24.00 -7.73 -12.36
C ILE A 164 -22.63 -8.30 -12.71
N PHE A 165 -22.35 -8.46 -14.01
CA PHE A 165 -21.06 -8.96 -14.47
C PHE A 165 -19.91 -7.99 -14.18
N ARG A 166 -20.15 -6.68 -14.32
CA ARG A 166 -19.18 -5.63 -13.98
C ARG A 166 -18.80 -5.67 -12.50
N GLU A 167 -19.80 -5.70 -11.62
CA GLU A 167 -19.60 -5.77 -10.18
C GLU A 167 -18.82 -7.05 -9.78
N TRP A 168 -19.22 -8.19 -10.31
CA TRP A 168 -18.55 -9.47 -10.06
C TRP A 168 -17.08 -9.44 -10.52
N ARG A 169 -16.83 -8.94 -11.74
CA ARG A 169 -15.48 -8.77 -12.29
C ARG A 169 -14.61 -7.89 -11.41
N GLN A 170 -15.12 -6.74 -10.97
CA GLN A 170 -14.38 -5.82 -10.11
C GLN A 170 -14.04 -6.44 -8.75
N LYS A 171 -14.98 -7.17 -8.15
CA LYS A 171 -14.74 -7.91 -6.90
C LYS A 171 -13.62 -8.95 -7.06
N ILE A 172 -13.55 -9.66 -8.19
CA ILE A 172 -12.47 -10.62 -8.46
C ILE A 172 -11.14 -9.92 -8.64
N ILE A 173 -11.07 -8.87 -9.46
CA ILE A 173 -9.83 -8.11 -9.69
C ILE A 173 -9.31 -7.55 -8.36
N LEU A 174 -10.18 -6.95 -7.55
CA LEU A 174 -9.79 -6.47 -6.21
C LEU A 174 -9.32 -7.61 -5.31
N SER A 175 -10.04 -8.74 -5.27
CA SER A 175 -9.64 -9.88 -4.44
C SER A 175 -8.27 -10.44 -4.82
N LEU A 176 -7.98 -10.53 -6.13
CA LEU A 176 -6.68 -10.96 -6.64
C LEU A 176 -5.58 -9.95 -6.33
N ASN A 177 -5.85 -8.66 -6.50
CA ASN A 177 -4.90 -7.59 -6.18
C ASN A 177 -4.61 -7.53 -4.67
N TYR A 178 -5.63 -7.67 -3.82
CA TYR A 178 -5.47 -7.72 -2.37
C TYR A 178 -4.76 -9.00 -1.93
N GLY A 179 -5.13 -10.16 -2.49
CA GLY A 179 -4.43 -11.41 -2.22
C GLY A 179 -2.95 -11.30 -2.58
N ASN A 180 -2.63 -10.75 -3.75
CA ASN A 180 -1.25 -10.55 -4.17
C ASN A 180 -0.52 -9.48 -3.33
N ALA A 181 -1.20 -8.39 -2.98
CA ALA A 181 -0.62 -7.36 -2.13
C ALA A 181 -0.39 -7.85 -0.68
N ILE A 182 -1.26 -8.69 -0.13
CA ILE A 182 -1.07 -9.33 1.18
C ILE A 182 0.10 -10.32 1.09
N ARG A 183 0.17 -11.13 0.03
CA ARG A 183 1.25 -12.08 -0.23
C ARG A 183 2.62 -11.39 -0.35
N ARG A 184 2.67 -10.23 -1.01
CA ARG A 184 3.88 -9.39 -1.11
C ARG A 184 4.09 -8.49 0.12
N HIS A 185 3.24 -8.57 1.14
CA HIS A 185 3.24 -7.67 2.30
C HIS A 185 3.09 -6.17 1.99
N HIS A 186 2.62 -5.86 0.79
CA HIS A 186 2.30 -4.51 0.34
C HIS A 186 0.94 -4.01 0.87
N ALA A 187 0.16 -4.89 1.53
CA ALA A 187 -1.12 -4.52 2.13
C ALA A 187 -1.14 -4.61 3.65
N LEU A 188 -1.60 -3.53 4.30
CA LEU A 188 -2.04 -3.52 5.70
C LEU A 188 -3.54 -3.26 5.77
N THR A 189 -4.27 -4.25 6.27
CA THR A 189 -5.63 -4.09 6.82
C THR A 189 -6.64 -3.33 5.94
N VAL A 190 -6.54 -3.43 4.60
CA VAL A 190 -7.32 -2.69 3.58
C VAL A 190 -6.64 -1.39 3.08
N ILE A 191 -5.34 -1.47 2.78
CA ILE A 191 -4.61 -0.47 1.98
C ILE A 191 -3.80 -1.21 0.94
N GLN A 192 -3.82 -0.75 -0.30
CA GLN A 192 -2.88 -1.19 -1.32
C GLN A 192 -1.78 -0.13 -1.44
N VAL A 193 -0.65 -0.31 -0.76
CA VAL A 193 0.48 0.61 -1.00
C VAL A 193 1.10 0.22 -2.34
N LYS A 194 1.04 1.12 -3.33
CA LYS A 194 1.72 0.92 -4.60
C LYS A 194 2.90 1.87 -4.62
N GLN A 195 4.08 1.40 -4.25
CA GLN A 195 5.29 2.14 -4.57
C GLN A 195 5.35 2.35 -6.09
N ILE A 196 5.42 3.61 -6.52
CA ILE A 196 5.61 3.99 -7.93
C ILE A 196 7.01 3.56 -8.40
N VAL A 197 7.96 3.40 -7.48
CA VAL A 197 9.18 2.65 -7.77
C VAL A 197 8.81 1.17 -7.80
N THR A 198 8.37 0.72 -8.98
CA THR A 198 8.51 -0.67 -9.38
C THR A 198 10.00 -1.00 -9.30
N SER A 199 10.46 -1.51 -8.14
CA SER A 199 11.63 -2.36 -8.18
C SER A 199 11.32 -3.41 -9.25
N LYS A 200 12.23 -3.58 -10.21
CA LYS A 200 12.14 -4.64 -11.21
C LYS A 200 12.38 -5.98 -10.52
N GLU A 201 11.57 -6.33 -9.52
CA GLU A 201 11.43 -7.71 -9.12
C GLU A 201 10.82 -8.42 -10.31
N SER A 202 11.57 -9.37 -10.88
CA SER A 202 11.06 -10.22 -11.94
C SER A 202 9.77 -10.85 -11.44
N PRO A 203 8.64 -10.68 -12.15
CA PRO A 203 7.35 -11.19 -11.68
C PRO A 203 7.45 -12.70 -11.47
N ASP A 204 7.10 -13.15 -10.26
CA ASP A 204 7.09 -14.57 -9.94
C ASP A 204 5.95 -15.29 -10.68
N VAL A 205 5.89 -16.61 -10.57
CA VAL A 205 4.88 -17.41 -11.27
C VAL A 205 3.46 -17.03 -10.84
N ILE A 206 3.24 -16.73 -9.56
CA ILE A 206 1.93 -16.31 -9.03
C ILE A 206 1.57 -14.92 -9.57
N ASP A 207 2.52 -14.00 -9.68
CA ASP A 207 2.31 -12.67 -10.27
C ASP A 207 1.95 -12.77 -11.74
N ARG A 208 2.59 -13.68 -12.48
CA ARG A 208 2.25 -13.95 -13.87
C ARG A 208 0.85 -14.54 -13.98
N ILE A 209 0.44 -15.44 -13.09
CA ILE A 209 -0.91 -16.01 -13.05
C ILE A 209 -1.95 -14.93 -12.72
N VAL A 210 -1.70 -14.13 -11.68
CA VAL A 210 -2.58 -13.03 -11.28
C VAL A 210 -2.68 -11.99 -12.39
N ASP A 211 -1.56 -11.59 -12.99
CA ASP A 211 -1.54 -10.64 -14.12
C ASP A 211 -2.25 -11.23 -15.34
N TYR A 212 -2.09 -12.53 -15.63
CA TYR A 212 -2.81 -13.21 -16.70
C TYR A 212 -4.33 -13.20 -16.47
N ILE A 213 -4.80 -13.56 -15.26
CA ILE A 213 -6.22 -13.54 -14.92
C ILE A 213 -6.76 -12.11 -14.98
N VAL A 214 -6.03 -11.14 -14.44
CA VAL A 214 -6.43 -9.72 -14.48
C VAL A 214 -6.47 -9.21 -15.91
N ARG A 215 -5.50 -9.56 -16.78
CA ARG A 215 -5.51 -9.23 -18.21
C ARG A 215 -6.70 -9.87 -18.91
N PHE A 216 -6.98 -11.14 -18.66
CA PHE A 216 -8.13 -11.84 -19.22
C PHE A 216 -9.45 -11.17 -18.82
N LEU A 217 -9.62 -10.84 -17.54
CA LEU A 217 -10.81 -10.11 -17.06
C LEU A 217 -10.91 -8.71 -17.67
N ARG A 218 -9.79 -8.06 -17.97
CA ARG A 218 -9.75 -6.78 -18.68
C ARG A 218 -10.12 -6.88 -20.16
N LEU A 219 -10.10 -8.05 -20.79
CA LEU A 219 -10.59 -8.20 -22.18
C LEU A 219 -12.06 -7.82 -22.32
N PHE A 220 -12.83 -7.96 -21.24
CA PHE A 220 -14.24 -7.56 -21.18
C PHE A 220 -14.43 -6.05 -20.92
N THR A 221 -13.37 -5.23 -20.93
CA THR A 221 -13.50 -3.77 -20.91
C THR A 221 -13.71 -3.25 -22.33
N THR A 222 -14.68 -2.35 -22.50
CA THR A 222 -14.93 -1.73 -23.81
C THR A 222 -13.77 -0.80 -24.18
N ASP A 223 -13.63 -0.49 -25.47
CA ASP A 223 -12.56 0.41 -25.91
C ASP A 223 -12.75 1.84 -25.39
N GLU A 224 -14.00 2.28 -25.20
CA GLU A 224 -14.31 3.53 -24.53
C GLU A 224 -13.84 3.53 -23.06
N GLN A 225 -14.03 2.42 -22.32
CA GLN A 225 -13.53 2.28 -20.95
C GLN A 225 -11.99 2.35 -20.91
N LYS A 226 -11.30 1.71 -21.87
CA LYS A 226 -9.84 1.76 -21.98
C LYS A 226 -9.37 3.18 -22.28
N LYS A 227 -10.02 3.88 -23.22
CA LYS A 227 -9.72 5.26 -23.60
C LYS A 227 -9.85 6.21 -22.41
N ARG A 228 -10.97 6.15 -21.66
CA ARG A 228 -11.18 6.99 -20.47
C ARG A 228 -10.14 6.74 -19.38
N ARG A 229 -9.76 5.49 -19.13
CA ARG A 229 -8.69 5.16 -18.17
C ARG A 229 -7.34 5.72 -18.61
N GLN A 230 -6.99 5.60 -19.89
CA GLN A 230 -5.76 6.19 -20.43
C GLN A 230 -5.76 7.72 -20.31
N GLU A 231 -6.84 8.37 -20.73
CA GLU A 231 -6.98 9.82 -20.65
C GLU A 231 -6.83 10.32 -19.22
N PHE A 232 -7.53 9.68 -18.27
CA PHE A 232 -7.40 10.00 -16.87
C PHE A 232 -5.98 9.78 -16.34
N SER A 233 -5.37 8.62 -16.64
CA SER A 233 -4.01 8.32 -16.20
C SER A 233 -3.01 9.34 -16.72
N MET A 234 -3.17 9.80 -17.97
CA MET A 234 -2.33 10.85 -18.55
C MET A 234 -2.55 12.20 -17.84
N LYS A 235 -3.80 12.60 -17.63
CA LYS A 235 -4.15 13.87 -16.97
C LYS A 235 -3.65 13.91 -15.51
N VAL A 236 -3.85 12.84 -14.75
CA VAL A 236 -3.35 12.72 -13.38
C VAL A 236 -1.83 12.74 -13.35
N SER A 237 -1.17 11.97 -14.22
CA SER A 237 0.29 11.95 -14.28
C SER A 237 0.87 13.32 -14.63
N ALA A 238 0.27 14.03 -15.60
CA ALA A 238 0.68 15.38 -15.98
C ALA A 238 0.49 16.38 -14.82
N LEU A 239 -0.66 16.34 -14.13
CA LEU A 239 -0.94 17.22 -13.00
C LEU A 239 0.00 16.96 -11.82
N VAL A 240 0.21 15.68 -11.48
CA VAL A 240 1.13 15.24 -10.42
C VAL A 240 2.56 15.67 -10.74
N ARG A 241 3.02 15.49 -11.99
CA ARG A 241 4.35 15.93 -12.44
C ARG A 241 4.46 17.47 -12.45
N SER A 242 3.42 18.18 -12.85
CA SER A 242 3.40 19.65 -12.84
C SER A 242 3.49 20.22 -11.42
N ALA A 243 2.85 19.57 -10.44
CA ALA A 243 2.84 20.05 -9.06
C ALA A 243 4.09 19.65 -8.28
N LEU A 244 4.63 18.46 -8.53
CA LEU A 244 5.67 17.85 -7.70
C LEU A 244 7.03 17.72 -8.43
N GLY A 245 7.07 18.00 -9.73
CA GLY A 245 8.28 17.89 -10.56
C GLY A 245 8.77 16.44 -10.65
N ASP A 246 10.09 16.26 -10.75
CA ASP A 246 10.70 14.93 -10.83
C ASP A 246 10.70 14.20 -9.47
N ARG A 247 10.30 14.86 -8.37
CA ARG A 247 10.20 14.28 -7.03
C ARG A 247 9.14 13.18 -6.92
N VAL A 248 8.24 13.07 -7.89
CA VAL A 248 7.23 11.99 -7.99
C VAL A 248 7.90 10.62 -7.95
N ALA A 249 9.08 10.48 -8.54
CA ALA A 249 9.84 9.23 -8.53
C ALA A 249 10.30 8.82 -7.13
N ASP A 250 10.42 9.77 -6.20
CA ASP A 250 10.89 9.54 -4.83
C ASP A 250 9.75 9.40 -3.81
N MET A 251 8.50 9.45 -4.28
CA MET A 251 7.31 9.42 -3.43
C MET A 251 6.69 8.02 -3.36
N ILE A 252 6.17 7.69 -2.18
CA ILE A 252 5.38 6.48 -1.97
C ILE A 252 3.93 6.87 -2.12
N GLU A 253 3.28 6.29 -3.13
CA GLU A 253 1.86 6.46 -3.34
C GLU A 253 1.09 5.40 -2.56
N ILE A 254 0.25 5.85 -1.65
CA ILE A 254 -0.68 4.97 -0.94
C ILE A 254 -1.95 4.91 -1.78
N HIS A 255 -2.19 3.78 -2.44
CA HIS A 255 -3.42 3.55 -3.20
C HIS A 255 -4.50 2.94 -2.31
N SER A 256 -5.75 3.25 -2.67
CA SER A 256 -6.93 2.57 -2.15
C SER A 256 -6.99 2.49 -0.61
N LEU A 257 -6.66 3.59 0.06
CA LEU A 257 -6.88 3.75 1.50
C LEU A 257 -8.39 3.72 1.77
N ALA A 258 -8.89 2.63 2.35
CA ALA A 258 -10.31 2.51 2.64
C ALA A 258 -10.54 2.13 4.10
N THR A 259 -11.43 2.87 4.77
CA THR A 259 -12.02 2.50 6.05
C THR A 259 -13.47 2.10 5.84
N SER A 260 -13.92 1.02 6.49
CA SER A 260 -15.32 0.62 6.39
C SER A 260 -16.26 1.74 6.85
N PRO A 261 -17.46 1.89 6.27
CA PRO A 261 -18.38 2.99 6.58
C PRO A 261 -18.65 3.15 8.09
N ALA A 262 -18.88 2.04 8.80
CA ALA A 262 -19.13 2.04 10.25
C ALA A 262 -17.93 2.51 11.11
N LYS A 263 -16.75 2.70 10.51
CA LYS A 263 -15.50 3.09 11.16
C LYS A 263 -14.98 4.44 10.65
N GLN A 264 -15.64 5.08 9.69
CA GLN A 264 -15.30 6.43 9.24
C GLN A 264 -15.52 7.45 10.37
N GLY A 265 -14.79 8.56 10.35
CA GLY A 265 -14.87 9.63 11.37
C GLY A 265 -14.30 9.29 12.76
N ARG A 266 -13.72 8.09 12.96
CA ARG A 266 -13.20 7.63 14.26
C ARG A 266 -11.67 7.57 14.33
N GLY A 267 -10.98 8.23 13.40
CA GLY A 267 -9.51 8.25 13.35
C GLY A 267 -8.83 6.96 12.86
N TYR A 268 -9.59 5.94 12.43
CA TYR A 268 -8.99 4.71 11.90
C TYR A 268 -8.16 4.94 10.62
N GLY A 269 -8.58 5.86 9.75
CA GLY A 269 -7.78 6.23 8.57
C GLY A 269 -6.41 6.76 8.98
N SER A 270 -6.38 7.70 9.94
CA SER A 270 -5.14 8.23 10.52
C SER A 270 -4.32 7.15 11.21
N ALA A 271 -4.94 6.26 12.00
CA ALA A 271 -4.25 5.14 12.65
C ALA A 271 -3.65 4.15 11.62
N LEU A 272 -4.33 3.94 10.50
CA LEU A 272 -3.91 3.02 9.45
C LEU A 272 -2.78 3.61 8.62
N VAL A 273 -2.86 4.90 8.26
CA VAL A 273 -1.75 5.65 7.67
C VAL A 273 -0.56 5.65 8.62
N ASN A 274 -0.75 5.94 9.91
CA ASN A 274 0.31 5.87 10.91
C ASN A 274 0.96 4.48 10.97
N THR A 275 0.17 3.42 10.80
CA THR A 275 0.69 2.04 10.79
C THR A 275 1.46 1.74 9.50
N VAL A 276 0.95 2.12 8.33
CA VAL A 276 1.66 1.96 7.05
C VAL A 276 2.95 2.75 7.05
N THR A 277 2.90 3.99 7.52
CA THR A 277 4.07 4.84 7.63
C THR A 277 5.09 4.22 8.59
N ALA A 278 4.67 3.75 9.77
CA ALA A 278 5.55 3.03 10.71
C ALA A 278 6.23 1.81 10.04
N ARG A 279 5.50 1.08 9.18
CA ARG A 279 6.03 -0.11 8.50
C ARG A 279 6.97 0.21 7.34
N VAL A 280 6.65 1.24 6.55
CA VAL A 280 7.52 1.76 5.49
C VAL A 280 8.84 2.25 6.10
N PHE A 281 8.78 2.86 7.29
CA PHE A 281 9.98 3.21 8.07
C PHE A 281 10.77 1.97 8.50
N ASP A 282 10.11 0.96 9.06
CA ASP A 282 10.80 -0.28 9.46
C ASP A 282 11.50 -0.97 8.27
N PHE A 283 10.88 -0.94 7.09
CA PHE A 283 11.40 -1.58 5.87
C PHE A 283 12.59 -0.82 5.27
N ARG A 284 12.51 0.51 5.18
CA ARG A 284 13.54 1.36 4.55
C ARG A 284 14.75 1.58 5.46
N PHE A 285 14.58 1.51 6.77
CA PHE A 285 15.65 1.78 7.75
C PHE A 285 16.10 0.55 8.54
N GLY A 286 15.60 -0.65 8.23
CA GLY A 286 16.16 -1.92 8.70
C GLY A 286 16.14 -2.07 10.22
N PHE A 287 15.12 -1.51 10.84
CA PHE A 287 15.08 -1.31 12.27
C PHE A 287 14.07 -2.29 12.84
N SER A 288 14.59 -3.33 13.38
CA SER A 288 13.93 -4.31 14.24
C SER A 288 14.67 -3.99 15.61
N ALA A 289 14.11 -4.13 16.84
CA ALA A 289 14.89 -3.86 18.10
C ALA A 289 14.66 -4.77 19.34
N GLY A 290 15.63 -5.41 20.02
CA GLY A 290 15.38 -6.70 20.76
C GLY A 290 14.37 -6.76 21.91
#